data_AF-A0A2V8I8H3-F1
#
_entry.id   AF-A0A2V8I8H3-F1
#
_cell.length_a   1.000
_cell.length_b   1.000
_cell.length_c   1.000
_cell.angle_alpha   90.00
_cell.angle_beta   90.00
_cell.angle_gamma   90.00
#
_symmetry.space_group_name_H-M   'P 1'
#
loop_
_entity.id
_entity.type
_entity.pdbx_description
1 polymer ?
#
loop_
_entity_poly.entity_id
_entity_poly.type
_entity_poly.pdbx_seq_one_letter_code
_entity_poly.pdbx_strand_id
1 'polypeptide(L)'
;MTDKSHGECLTEETLTEYLEGGLDPAIKLASEVHLIACDECRGRLGFLMKVLKEDVDTEEAAAVEAIAQQWHKSKYKMPRRTGTLPNWLFGCVAIAAALVIAVVGARVLLDRQGPPRSASEIVQLLLTQNRPFESRMANEPHLPILRTRGLEDPGVAYGLIA
;
A
#
# COMPACT_ATOMS: atom_id res chain seq x y z
N MET A 1 -2.69 -18.79 -30.70
CA MET A 1 -4.16 -19.02 -30.72
C MET A 1 -4.46 -20.21 -29.84
N THR A 2 -4.82 -19.96 -28.58
CA THR A 2 -5.71 -20.79 -27.74
C THR A 2 -6.01 -19.94 -26.53
N ASP A 3 -6.93 -19.01 -26.72
CA ASP A 3 -7.63 -18.32 -25.65
C ASP A 3 -8.59 -19.35 -25.04
N LYS A 4 -8.09 -20.10 -24.04
CA LYS A 4 -8.91 -20.99 -23.23
C LYS A 4 -9.12 -20.24 -21.93
N SER A 5 -10.24 -19.53 -21.85
CA SER A 5 -10.75 -18.97 -20.61
C SER A 5 -11.12 -20.12 -19.67
N HIS A 6 -10.12 -20.70 -19.03
CA HIS A 6 -10.33 -21.41 -17.78
C HIS A 6 -10.87 -20.36 -16.81
N GLY A 7 -11.89 -20.71 -16.02
CA GLY A 7 -12.45 -19.81 -15.01
C GLY A 7 -11.35 -19.13 -14.19
N GLU A 8 -11.66 -17.95 -13.67
CA GLU A 8 -10.77 -17.08 -12.89
C GLU A 8 -9.57 -17.84 -12.28
N CYS A 9 -8.37 -17.58 -12.84
CA CYS A 9 -7.14 -18.21 -12.40
C CYS A 9 -6.94 -17.98 -10.89
N LEU A 10 -6.27 -18.92 -10.23
CA LEU A 10 -5.94 -18.79 -8.82
C LEU A 10 -5.19 -17.47 -8.57
N THR A 11 -5.61 -16.76 -7.53
CA THR A 11 -4.96 -15.51 -7.12
C THR A 11 -3.61 -15.79 -6.51
N GLU A 12 -2.74 -14.78 -6.47
CA GLU A 12 -1.40 -14.93 -5.91
C GLU A 12 -1.45 -15.32 -4.43
N GLU A 13 -2.41 -14.76 -3.68
CA GLU A 13 -2.64 -15.06 -2.26
C GLU A 13 -3.01 -16.53 -2.06
N THR A 14 -3.91 -17.07 -2.89
CA THR A 14 -4.30 -18.48 -2.81
C THR A 14 -3.15 -19.43 -3.15
N LEU A 15 -2.25 -19.03 -4.06
CA LEU A 15 -1.07 -19.83 -4.41
C LEU A 15 0.00 -19.80 -3.30
N THR A 16 0.22 -18.65 -2.66
CA THR A 16 1.16 -18.54 -1.54
C THR A 16 0.67 -19.28 -0.31
N GLU A 17 -0.60 -19.12 0.07
CA GLU A 17 -1.18 -19.85 1.20
C GLU A 17 -1.22 -21.37 0.92
N TYR A 18 -1.32 -21.79 -0.35
CA TYR A 18 -1.25 -23.19 -0.75
C TYR A 18 0.15 -23.77 -0.51
N LEU A 19 1.20 -23.00 -0.82
CA LEU A 19 2.60 -23.38 -0.55
C LEU A 19 2.92 -23.41 0.95
N GLU A 20 2.36 -22.48 1.71
CA GLU A 20 2.52 -22.42 3.17
C GLU A 20 1.70 -23.49 3.90
N GLY A 21 0.74 -24.13 3.22
CA GLY A 21 -0.13 -25.15 3.78
C GLY A 21 -1.27 -24.59 4.64
N GLY A 22 -1.55 -23.28 4.55
CA GLY A 22 -2.58 -22.58 5.32
C GLY A 22 -3.99 -22.66 4.72
N LEU A 23 -4.16 -23.23 3.53
CA LEU A 23 -5.46 -23.33 2.85
C LEU A 23 -6.43 -24.27 3.58
N ASP A 24 -7.70 -23.88 3.60
CA ASP A 24 -8.79 -24.77 3.99
C ASP A 24 -8.80 -26.04 3.10
N PRO A 25 -9.07 -27.25 3.65
CA PRO A 25 -9.02 -28.49 2.88
C PRO A 25 -9.91 -28.53 1.64
N ALA A 26 -11.07 -27.87 1.66
CA ALA A 26 -11.97 -27.83 0.51
C ALA A 26 -11.42 -26.92 -0.59
N ILE A 27 -10.86 -25.77 -0.21
CA ILE A 27 -10.22 -24.83 -1.14
C ILE A 27 -8.95 -25.46 -1.73
N LYS A 28 -8.16 -26.17 -0.91
CA LYS A 28 -6.95 -26.86 -1.35
C LYS A 28 -7.25 -27.86 -2.46
N LEU A 29 -8.27 -28.70 -2.28
CA LEU A 29 -8.67 -29.69 -3.27
C LEU A 29 -9.16 -29.03 -4.57
N ALA A 30 -9.93 -27.93 -4.47
CA ALA A 30 -10.34 -27.16 -5.64
C ALA A 30 -9.14 -26.55 -6.40
N SER A 31 -8.15 -26.02 -5.66
CA SER A 31 -6.91 -25.49 -6.22
C SER A 31 -6.08 -26.57 -6.90
N GLU A 32 -5.97 -27.78 -6.33
CA GLU A 32 -5.28 -28.92 -6.94
C GLU A 32 -5.94 -29.34 -8.26
N VAL A 33 -7.27 -29.42 -8.30
CA VAL A 33 -8.02 -29.70 -9.54
C VAL A 33 -7.77 -28.62 -10.59
N HIS A 34 -7.74 -27.34 -10.19
CA HIS A 34 -7.40 -26.25 -11.10
C HIS A 34 -5.96 -26.34 -11.63
N LEU A 35 -4.98 -26.65 -10.77
CA LEU A 35 -3.57 -26.80 -11.14
C LEU A 35 -3.31 -27.98 -12.09
N ILE A 36 -4.15 -29.01 -12.07
CA ILE A 36 -4.11 -30.10 -13.06
C ILE A 36 -4.59 -29.60 -14.43
N ALA A 37 -5.60 -28.73 -14.46
CA ALA A 37 -6.23 -28.26 -15.70
C ALA A 37 -5.58 -26.99 -16.30
N CYS A 38 -4.88 -26.19 -15.51
CA CYS A 38 -4.39 -24.86 -15.89
C CYS A 38 -2.84 -24.80 -15.86
N ASP A 39 -2.24 -24.81 -17.05
CA ASP A 39 -0.77 -24.74 -17.20
C ASP A 39 -0.20 -23.39 -16.72
N GLU A 40 -0.97 -22.31 -16.84
CA GLU A 40 -0.54 -20.98 -16.39
C GLU A 40 -0.39 -20.92 -14.87
N CYS A 41 -1.39 -21.40 -14.12
CA CYS A 41 -1.31 -21.45 -12.66
C CYS A 41 -0.20 -22.40 -12.18
N ARG A 42 0.04 -23.50 -12.90
CA ARG A 42 1.18 -24.39 -12.62
C ARG A 42 2.53 -23.69 -12.82
N GLY A 43 2.66 -22.89 -13.88
CA GLY A 43 3.83 -22.07 -14.14
C GLY A 43 4.08 -21.03 -13.04
N ARG A 44 3.02 -20.32 -12.62
CA ARG A 44 3.08 -19.34 -11.52
C ARG A 44 3.47 -19.99 -10.19
N LEU A 45 2.89 -21.15 -9.87
CA LEU A 45 3.26 -21.93 -8.69
C LEU A 45 4.74 -22.34 -8.73
N GLY A 46 5.22 -22.84 -9.87
CA GLY A 46 6.62 -23.23 -10.05
C GLY A 46 7.59 -22.04 -9.89
N PHE A 47 7.20 -20.86 -10.34
CA PHE A 47 7.95 -19.62 -10.10
C PHE A 47 8.02 -19.29 -8.61
N LEU A 48 6.88 -19.30 -7.89
CA LEU A 48 6.86 -19.05 -6.45
C LEU A 48 7.72 -20.07 -5.69
N MET A 49 7.60 -21.36 -5.99
CA MET A 49 8.45 -22.40 -5.40
C MET A 49 9.94 -22.15 -5.62
N LYS A 50 10.30 -21.61 -6.78
CA LYS A 50 11.69 -21.27 -7.12
C LYS A 50 12.17 -20.05 -6.33
N VAL A 51 11.32 -19.04 -6.14
CA VAL A 51 11.64 -17.85 -5.34
C VAL A 51 11.77 -18.18 -3.85
N LEU A 52 10.95 -19.11 -3.34
CA LEU A 52 10.99 -19.53 -1.93
C LEU A 52 12.15 -20.50 -1.60
N LYS A 53 12.93 -20.97 -2.59
CA LYS A 53 14.12 -21.77 -2.30
C LYS A 53 15.15 -20.90 -1.56
N GLU A 54 15.59 -21.38 -0.39
CA GLU A 54 16.65 -20.72 0.39
C GLU A 54 17.99 -20.75 -0.34
N ASP A 55 18.26 -21.81 -1.09
CA ASP A 55 19.50 -22.00 -1.84
C ASP A 55 19.34 -21.61 -3.30
N VAL A 56 20.18 -20.67 -3.74
CA VAL A 56 20.33 -20.30 -5.15
C VAL A 56 21.29 -21.30 -5.81
N ASP A 57 20.87 -21.89 -6.93
CA ASP A 57 21.73 -22.82 -7.67
C ASP A 57 22.96 -22.10 -8.24
N THR A 58 24.05 -22.83 -8.43
CA THR A 58 25.32 -22.36 -8.97
C THR A 58 25.16 -21.68 -10.35
N GLU A 59 24.26 -22.17 -11.19
CA GLU A 59 23.94 -21.57 -12.49
C GLU A 59 23.25 -20.19 -12.34
N GLU A 60 22.34 -20.07 -11.37
CA GLU A 60 21.63 -18.83 -11.09
C GLU A 60 22.54 -17.80 -10.43
N ALA A 61 23.41 -18.23 -9.52
CA ALA A 61 24.43 -17.38 -8.93
C ALA A 61 25.37 -16.80 -10.00
N ALA A 62 25.81 -17.63 -10.95
CA ALA A 62 26.65 -17.19 -12.07
C ALA A 62 25.92 -16.20 -12.98
N ALA A 63 24.62 -16.42 -13.26
CA ALA A 63 23.81 -15.50 -14.04
C ALA A 63 23.64 -14.14 -13.35
N VAL A 64 23.36 -14.14 -12.03
CA VAL A 64 23.24 -12.91 -11.24
C VAL A 64 24.57 -12.16 -11.20
N GLU A 65 25.69 -12.86 -11.04
CA GLU A 65 27.03 -12.26 -11.06
C GLU A 65 27.34 -11.61 -12.42
N ALA A 66 27.00 -12.28 -13.53
CA ALA A 66 27.18 -11.73 -14.88
C ALA A 66 26.37 -10.43 -15.08
N ILE A 67 25.11 -10.40 -14.62
CA ILE A 67 24.25 -9.20 -14.66
C ILE A 67 24.86 -8.08 -13.82
N ALA A 68 25.34 -8.39 -12.60
CA ALA A 68 25.99 -7.42 -11.74
C ALA A 68 27.25 -6.83 -12.39
N GLN A 69 28.11 -7.66 -12.98
CA GLN A 69 29.31 -7.21 -13.69
C GLN A 69 28.97 -6.32 -14.89
N GLN A 70 27.91 -6.65 -15.64
CA GLN A 70 27.44 -5.82 -16.75
C GLN A 70 26.89 -4.46 -16.27
N TRP A 71 26.14 -4.46 -15.17
CA TRP A 71 25.63 -3.24 -14.53
C TRP A 71 26.76 -2.33 -14.02
N HIS A 72 27.78 -2.91 -13.38
CA HIS A 72 28.94 -2.15 -12.96
C HIS A 72 29.67 -1.51 -14.15
N LYS A 73 29.87 -2.25 -15.25
CA LYS A 73 30.47 -1.72 -16.48
C LYS A 73 29.65 -0.59 -17.12
N SER A 74 28.32 -0.68 -17.09
CA SER A 74 27.45 0.35 -17.67
C SER A 74 27.41 1.62 -16.82
N LYS A 75 27.50 1.50 -15.48
CA LYS A 75 27.53 2.65 -14.55
C LYS A 75 28.72 3.60 -14.80
N TYR A 76 29.86 3.07 -15.23
CA TYR A 76 31.04 3.90 -15.60
C TYR A 76 30.95 4.52 -16.99
N LYS A 77 29.95 4.14 -17.81
CA LYS A 77 29.70 4.69 -19.15
C LYS A 77 28.51 5.65 -19.20
N MET A 78 28.15 6.29 -18.07
CA MET A 78 27.21 7.40 -18.17
C MET A 78 27.88 8.55 -18.95
N PRO A 79 27.30 9.02 -20.07
CA PRO A 79 27.80 10.22 -20.70
C PRO A 79 27.68 11.35 -19.69
N ARG A 80 28.81 11.94 -19.30
CA ARG A 80 28.81 13.21 -18.59
C ARG A 80 28.02 14.19 -19.44
N ARG A 81 26.79 14.47 -19.03
CA ARG A 81 25.96 15.52 -19.63
C ARG A 81 26.59 16.86 -19.25
N THR A 82 27.69 17.23 -19.92
CA THR A 82 28.24 18.59 -19.87
C THR A 82 27.41 19.47 -20.80
N GLY A 83 26.13 19.60 -20.48
CA GLY A 83 25.34 20.73 -20.97
C GLY A 83 25.59 21.87 -19.98
N THR A 84 26.47 22.79 -20.34
CA THR A 84 26.72 24.00 -19.54
C THR A 84 25.50 24.91 -19.65
N LEU A 85 24.43 24.60 -18.90
CA LEU A 85 23.40 25.58 -18.62
C LEU A 85 23.99 26.58 -17.63
N PRO A 86 23.91 27.90 -17.90
CA PRO A 86 24.49 28.90 -17.02
C PRO A 86 23.87 28.79 -15.63
N ASN A 87 24.70 28.73 -14.59
CA ASN A 87 24.29 28.59 -13.19
C ASN A 87 23.21 29.60 -12.75
N TRP A 88 23.11 30.74 -13.43
CA TRP A 88 22.07 31.74 -13.20
C TRP A 88 20.65 31.22 -13.47
N LEU A 89 20.44 30.31 -14.44
CA LEU A 89 19.13 29.70 -14.68
C LEU A 89 18.68 28.81 -13.52
N PHE A 90 19.62 28.06 -12.90
CA PHE A 90 19.31 27.28 -11.71
C PHE A 90 18.95 28.16 -10.51
N GLY A 91 19.63 29.32 -10.37
CA GLY A 91 19.25 30.34 -9.37
C GLY A 91 17.83 30.86 -9.57
N CYS A 92 17.45 31.19 -10.81
CA CYS A 92 16.10 31.66 -11.12
C CYS A 92 15.02 30.60 -10.85
N VAL A 93 15.28 29.32 -11.19
CA VAL A 93 14.34 28.22 -10.93
C VAL A 93 14.14 27.99 -9.44
N ALA A 94 15.22 28.03 -8.65
CA ALA A 94 15.13 27.88 -7.20
C ALA A 94 14.31 29.02 -6.55
N ILE A 95 14.52 30.27 -6.99
CA ILE A 95 13.77 31.43 -6.51
C ILE A 95 12.29 31.31 -6.91
N ALA A 96 12.00 30.93 -8.16
CA ALA A 96 10.63 30.74 -8.62
C ALA A 96 9.90 29.64 -7.85
N ALA A 97 10.55 28.50 -7.60
CA ALA A 97 9.98 27.42 -6.80
C ALA A 97 9.71 27.86 -5.35
N ALA A 98 10.66 28.57 -4.72
CA ALA A 98 10.48 29.09 -3.37
C ALA A 98 9.30 30.08 -3.27
N LEU A 99 9.14 30.95 -4.27
CA LEU A 99 8.01 31.89 -4.34
C LEU A 99 6.67 31.16 -4.52
N VAL A 100 6.60 30.15 -5.39
CA VAL A 100 5.38 29.36 -5.58
C VAL A 100 5.00 28.65 -4.28
N ILE A 101 5.96 28.01 -3.60
CA ILE A 101 5.72 27.34 -2.31
C ILE A 101 5.25 28.35 -1.25
N ALA A 102 5.85 29.53 -1.17
CA ALA A 102 5.46 30.56 -0.23
C ALA A 102 4.02 31.07 -0.49
N VAL A 103 3.66 31.31 -1.75
CA VAL A 103 2.32 31.77 -2.14
C VAL A 103 1.27 30.69 -1.89
N VAL A 104 1.53 29.44 -2.28
CA VAL A 104 0.62 28.32 -2.04
C VAL A 104 0.49 28.06 -0.54
N GLY A 105 1.59 28.06 0.20
CA GLY A 105 1.59 27.90 1.66
C GLY A 105 0.77 28.99 2.37
N ALA A 106 0.95 30.25 1.97
CA ALA A 106 0.15 31.36 2.51
C ALA A 106 -1.34 31.21 2.19
N ARG A 107 -1.69 30.79 0.96
CA ARG A 107 -3.09 30.52 0.57
C ARG A 107 -3.72 29.40 1.40
N VAL A 108 -3.01 28.28 1.58
CA VAL A 108 -3.48 27.15 2.39
C VAL A 108 -3.65 27.56 3.86
N LEU A 109 -2.72 28.35 4.41
CA LEU A 109 -2.82 28.84 5.79
C LEU A 109 -4.04 29.76 5.97
N LEU A 110 -4.30 30.65 5.01
CA LEU A 110 -5.46 31.54 5.03
C LEU A 110 -6.77 30.76 4.86
N ASP A 111 -6.84 29.77 3.97
CA ASP A 111 -8.04 28.95 3.81
C ASP A 111 -8.32 28.10 5.07
N ARG A 112 -7.29 27.65 5.80
CA ARG A 112 -7.46 26.94 7.07
C ARG A 112 -7.98 27.79 8.23
N GLN A 113 -7.89 29.10 8.15
CA GLN A 113 -8.47 30.01 9.16
C GLN A 113 -9.95 30.32 8.90
N GLY A 114 -10.51 29.85 7.78
CA GLY A 114 -11.93 29.97 7.50
C GLY A 114 -12.78 28.96 8.30
N PRO A 115 -14.03 29.30 8.66
CA PRO A 115 -14.97 28.32 9.18
C PRO A 115 -15.21 27.21 8.13
N PRO A 116 -15.47 25.95 8.55
CA PRO A 116 -15.62 24.82 7.64
C PRO A 116 -16.73 25.11 6.63
N ARG A 117 -16.40 25.04 5.33
CA ARG A 117 -17.28 25.50 4.25
C ARG A 117 -18.29 24.42 3.84
N SER A 118 -18.15 23.18 4.32
CA SER A 118 -18.99 22.05 3.89
C SER A 118 -19.27 21.04 4.99
N ALA A 119 -20.42 20.37 4.92
CA ALA A 119 -20.81 19.31 5.86
C ALA A 119 -19.83 18.12 5.86
N SER A 120 -19.24 17.79 4.72
CA SER A 120 -18.20 16.75 4.61
C SER A 120 -16.94 17.11 5.39
N GLU A 121 -16.57 18.39 5.43
CA GLU A 121 -15.40 18.87 6.18
C GLU A 121 -15.65 18.79 7.68
N ILE A 122 -16.86 19.08 8.15
CA ILE A 122 -17.28 18.89 9.55
C ILE A 122 -17.24 17.40 9.93
N VAL A 123 -17.75 16.52 9.07
CA VAL A 123 -17.72 15.07 9.31
C VAL A 123 -16.28 14.53 9.37
N GLN A 124 -15.40 15.00 8.48
CA GLN A 124 -13.98 14.64 8.54
C GLN A 124 -13.28 15.18 9.80
N LEU A 125 -13.60 16.40 10.23
CA LEU A 125 -13.08 16.96 11.48
C LEU A 125 -13.53 16.15 12.70
N LEU A 126 -14.79 15.71 12.72
CA LEU A 126 -15.34 14.85 13.77
C LEU A 126 -14.73 13.45 13.74
N LEU A 127 -14.47 12.87 12.56
CA LEU A 127 -13.86 11.53 12.40
C LEU A 127 -12.34 11.51 12.65
N THR A 128 -11.67 12.66 12.51
CA THR A 128 -10.25 12.77 12.86
C THR A 128 -10.06 13.01 14.36
N GLN A 129 -11.01 13.71 14.99
CA GLN A 129 -11.00 13.98 16.43
C GLN A 129 -11.51 12.81 17.26
N ASN A 130 -12.60 12.17 16.82
CA ASN A 130 -13.04 10.88 17.33
C ASN A 130 -12.71 9.85 16.27
N ARG A 131 -11.80 8.91 16.55
CA ARG A 131 -11.48 7.79 15.66
C ARG A 131 -12.31 6.55 16.07
N PRO A 132 -13.61 6.47 15.70
CA PRO A 132 -14.48 5.41 16.20
C PRO A 132 -14.12 4.01 15.68
N PHE A 133 -13.30 3.91 14.62
CA PHE A 133 -12.99 2.66 13.91
C PHE A 133 -11.52 2.21 14.03
N GLU A 134 -10.66 2.91 14.76
CA GLU A 134 -9.34 2.38 15.08
C GLU A 134 -9.48 1.19 16.03
N SER A 135 -8.77 0.09 15.73
CA SER A 135 -8.67 -1.06 16.61
C SER A 135 -8.00 -0.63 17.92
N ARG A 136 -8.78 -0.47 18.98
CA ARG A 136 -8.31 0.04 20.27
C ARG A 136 -7.44 -1.02 20.94
N MET A 137 -6.17 -0.68 21.20
CA MET A 137 -5.27 -1.57 21.93
C MET A 137 -5.72 -1.69 23.40
N ALA A 138 -5.59 -2.88 23.98
CA ALA A 138 -6.15 -3.24 25.29
C ALA A 138 -5.66 -2.40 26.49
N ASN A 139 -4.62 -1.58 26.32
CA ASN A 139 -3.91 -0.90 27.42
C ASN A 139 -4.21 0.61 27.55
N GLU A 140 -5.16 1.17 26.82
CA GLU A 140 -5.55 2.58 27.01
C GLU A 140 -6.74 2.71 27.99
N PRO A 141 -6.63 3.50 29.08
CA PRO A 141 -7.71 3.71 30.03
C PRO A 141 -8.90 4.41 29.36
N HIS A 142 -10.08 3.79 29.45
CA HIS A 142 -11.30 4.26 28.80
C HIS A 142 -11.64 5.71 29.19
N LEU A 143 -11.67 6.63 28.23
CA LEU A 143 -12.43 7.86 28.40
C LEU A 143 -13.93 7.52 28.31
N PRO A 144 -14.76 8.00 29.26
CA PRO A 144 -16.18 7.69 29.27
C PRO A 144 -16.83 8.23 27.99
N ILE A 145 -17.59 7.37 27.32
CA ILE A 145 -18.38 7.75 26.14
C ILE A 145 -19.53 8.62 26.64
N LEU A 146 -19.38 9.95 26.53
CA LEU A 146 -20.47 10.90 26.76
C LEU A 146 -21.43 10.84 25.57
N ARG A 147 -22.45 9.98 25.65
CA ARG A 147 -23.59 10.01 24.72
C ARG A 147 -24.56 11.10 25.19
N THR A 148 -24.39 12.32 24.71
CA THR A 148 -25.44 13.35 24.84
C THR A 148 -26.38 13.25 23.64
N ARG A 149 -27.57 12.69 23.84
CA ARG A 149 -28.67 12.78 22.87
C ARG A 149 -29.72 13.71 23.47
N GLY A 150 -29.75 14.95 23.00
CA GLY A 150 -30.64 16.00 23.53
C GLY A 150 -30.17 16.52 24.88
N LEU A 151 -30.02 17.84 24.99
CA LEU A 151 -29.48 18.50 26.18
C LEU A 151 -30.50 18.62 27.34
N GLU A 152 -31.67 17.96 27.27
CA GLU A 152 -32.81 18.31 28.14
C GLU A 152 -33.61 17.15 28.76
N ASP A 153 -33.24 15.88 28.62
CA ASP A 153 -34.00 14.79 29.28
C ASP A 153 -33.13 13.97 30.25
N PRO A 154 -33.51 13.85 31.55
CA PRO A 154 -32.74 13.12 32.54
C PRO A 154 -32.70 11.63 32.21
N GLY A 155 -31.53 11.17 31.78
CA GLY A 155 -31.31 9.83 31.22
C GLY A 155 -31.69 8.69 32.17
N VAL A 156 -32.52 7.77 31.67
CA VAL A 156 -32.73 6.45 32.26
C VAL A 156 -31.56 5.55 31.85
N ALA A 157 -30.78 5.09 32.83
CA ALA A 157 -29.73 4.10 32.64
C ALA A 157 -30.37 2.72 32.44
N TYR A 158 -30.30 2.18 31.22
CA TYR A 158 -30.61 0.77 30.99
C TYR A 158 -29.36 -0.05 31.34
N GLY A 159 -29.42 -0.74 32.48
CA GLY A 159 -28.46 -1.79 32.81
C GLY A 159 -28.52 -2.87 31.75
N LEU A 160 -27.36 -3.22 31.19
CA LEU A 160 -27.23 -4.32 30.26
C LEU A 160 -27.67 -5.61 30.98
N ILE A 161 -28.65 -6.29 30.38
CA ILE A 161 -29.14 -7.60 30.77
C ILE A 161 -27.95 -8.56 30.74
N ALA A 162 -27.77 -9.29 31.84
CA ALA A 162 -26.80 -10.38 32.02
C ALA A 162 -27.14 -11.60 31.15
#